data_AF-A0A938NKC5-F1
#
_entry.id   AF-A0A938NKC5-F1
#
_cell.length_a   1.000
_cell.length_b   1.000
_cell.length_c   1.000
_cell.angle_alpha   90.00
_cell.angle_beta   90.00
_cell.angle_gamma   90.00
#
_symmetry.space_group_name_H-M   'P 1'
#
loop_
_entity.id
_entity.type
_entity.pdbx_description
1 polymer ?
#
loop_
_entity_poly.entity_id
_entity_poly.type
_entity_poly.pdbx_seq_one_letter_code
_entity_poly.pdbx_strand_id
1 'polypeptide(L)'
;AFFFIPMQVRYFIWVVAAIDLLGAIQGGGGIAHLAHIGGLFTGMLMMRTGWYRRRWLDLGGWRRRRVLQKQRDRHRRVDEILEKVSREGIHSLKASEREFLERARRDR
;
A
#
# COMPACT_ATOMS: atom_id res chain seq x y z
N ALA A 1 12.66 -44.82 -5.95
CA ALA A 1 12.67 -43.68 -6.90
C ALA A 1 11.75 -42.60 -6.35
N PHE A 2 12.21 -41.36 -6.21
CA PHE A 2 11.33 -40.25 -5.84
C PHE A 2 10.50 -39.83 -7.06
N PHE A 3 9.17 -39.98 -6.97
CA PHE A 3 8.25 -39.60 -8.02
C PHE A 3 7.95 -38.10 -7.87
N PHE A 4 8.72 -37.26 -8.57
CA PHE A 4 8.48 -35.82 -8.59
C PHE A 4 7.36 -35.56 -9.61
N ILE A 5 6.15 -35.26 -9.14
CA ILE A 5 5.05 -34.83 -10.01
C ILE A 5 5.22 -33.32 -10.20
N PRO A 6 5.67 -32.82 -11.36
CA PRO A 6 5.76 -31.38 -11.60
C PRO A 6 4.34 -30.80 -11.70
N MET A 7 3.83 -30.32 -10.59
CA MET A 7 2.53 -29.66 -10.49
C MET A 7 2.74 -28.14 -10.42
N GLN A 8 1.88 -27.37 -11.10
CA GLN A 8 1.91 -25.92 -10.96
C GLN A 8 1.44 -25.53 -9.54
N VAL A 9 2.20 -24.65 -8.88
CA VAL A 9 1.99 -24.24 -7.47
C VAL A 9 0.56 -23.78 -7.19
N ARG A 10 -0.11 -23.16 -8.16
CA ARG A 10 -1.53 -22.76 -8.04
C ARG A 10 -2.46 -23.92 -7.70
N TYR A 11 -2.26 -25.10 -8.27
CA TYR A 11 -3.10 -26.26 -8.00
C TYR A 11 -2.80 -26.85 -6.63
N PHE A 12 -1.52 -26.89 -6.26
CA PHE A 12 -1.09 -27.35 -4.93
C PHE A 12 -1.73 -26.50 -3.82
N ILE A 13 -1.75 -25.17 -3.99
CA ILE A 13 -2.39 -24.24 -3.05
C ILE A 13 -3.88 -24.57 -2.90
N TRP A 14 -4.61 -24.80 -4.00
CA TRP A 14 -6.03 -25.13 -3.94
C TRP A 14 -6.30 -26.50 -3.31
N VAL A 15 -5.45 -27.50 -3.54
CA VAL A 15 -5.57 -28.83 -2.93
C VAL A 15 -5.35 -28.76 -1.42
N VAL A 16 -4.30 -28.06 -0.97
CA VAL A 16 -4.03 -27.87 0.47
C VAL A 16 -5.17 -27.08 1.13
N ALA A 17 -5.62 -25.99 0.51
CA ALA A 17 -6.74 -25.21 1.02
C ALA A 17 -8.05 -26.02 1.10
N ALA A 18 -8.30 -26.91 0.13
CA ALA A 18 -9.46 -27.79 0.14
C ALA A 18 -9.36 -28.85 1.25
N ILE A 19 -8.18 -29.43 1.49
CA ILE A 19 -7.94 -30.37 2.60
C ILE A 19 -8.16 -29.68 3.94
N ASP A 20 -7.61 -28.47 4.11
CA ASP A 20 -7.80 -27.67 5.32
C ASP A 20 -9.28 -27.31 5.54
N LEU A 21 -9.99 -26.94 4.47
CA LEU A 21 -11.42 -26.62 4.52
C LEU A 21 -12.27 -27.86 4.83
N LEU A 22 -11.94 -29.01 4.24
CA LEU A 22 -12.63 -30.28 4.51
C LEU A 22 -12.37 -30.77 5.93
N GLY A 23 -11.13 -30.66 6.42
CA GLY A 23 -10.77 -30.93 7.82
C GLY A 23 -11.49 -30.00 8.79
N ALA A 24 -11.74 -28.74 8.39
CA ALA A 24 -12.54 -27.80 9.16
C ALA A 24 -14.05 -28.14 9.17
N ILE A 25 -14.59 -28.71 8.10
CA ILE A 25 -16.03 -29.05 7.96
C ILE A 25 -16.36 -30.42 8.55
N GLN A 26 -15.48 -31.42 8.44
CA GLN A 26 -15.77 -32.82 8.77
C GLN A 26 -15.75 -33.17 10.27
N GLY A 27 -15.48 -32.22 11.17
CA GLY A 27 -15.77 -32.40 12.60
C GLY A 27 -15.20 -33.68 13.22
N GLY A 28 -13.91 -33.96 13.04
CA GLY A 28 -13.23 -35.06 13.73
C GLY A 28 -13.09 -34.74 15.23
N GLY A 29 -13.73 -35.55 16.09
CA GLY A 29 -13.96 -35.30 17.52
C GLY A 29 -12.77 -34.75 18.32
N GLY A 30 -13.08 -33.96 19.37
CA GLY A 30 -12.15 -33.36 20.35
C GLY A 30 -11.15 -32.34 19.79
N ILE A 31 -10.39 -32.74 18.78
CA ILE A 31 -9.26 -32.04 18.18
C ILE A 31 -9.74 -30.96 17.20
N ALA A 32 -10.82 -31.19 16.44
CA ALA A 32 -11.35 -30.18 15.51
C ALA A 32 -11.82 -28.90 16.23
N HIS A 33 -12.39 -29.03 17.44
CA HIS A 33 -12.86 -27.87 18.19
C HIS A 33 -11.70 -27.05 18.75
N LEU A 34 -10.65 -27.72 19.24
CA LEU A 34 -9.41 -27.08 19.69
C LEU A 34 -8.65 -26.38 18.56
N ALA A 35 -8.61 -26.98 17.36
CA ALA A 35 -7.98 -26.36 16.20
C ALA A 35 -8.72 -25.09 15.76
N HIS A 36 -10.06 -25.11 15.76
CA HIS A 36 -10.86 -23.94 15.40
C HIS A 36 -10.71 -22.81 16.43
N ILE A 37 -10.80 -23.13 17.73
CA ILE A 37 -10.62 -22.15 18.81
C ILE A 37 -9.18 -21.62 18.84
N GLY A 38 -8.19 -22.47 18.63
CA GLY A 38 -6.78 -22.10 18.54
C GLY A 38 -6.48 -21.18 17.35
N GLY A 39 -7.07 -21.45 16.19
CA GLY A 39 -6.98 -20.58 15.01
C GLY A 39 -7.65 -19.22 15.22
N LEU A 40 -8.85 -19.19 15.82
CA LEU A 40 -9.55 -17.96 16.18
C LEU A 40 -8.76 -17.13 17.21
N PHE A 41 -8.24 -17.78 18.25
CA PHE A 41 -7.42 -17.14 19.28
C PHE A 41 -6.12 -16.57 18.71
N THR A 42 -5.42 -17.35 17.89
CA THR A 42 -4.15 -16.94 17.25
C THR A 42 -4.39 -15.80 16.26
N GLY A 43 -5.44 -15.88 15.43
CA GLY A 43 -5.85 -14.79 14.55
C GLY A 43 -6.20 -13.52 15.31
N MET A 44 -6.95 -13.62 16.40
CA MET A 44 -7.29 -12.48 17.26
C MET A 44 -6.06 -11.85 17.91
N LEU A 45 -5.11 -12.66 18.41
CA LEU A 45 -3.87 -12.18 19.01
C LEU A 45 -2.97 -11.46 17.98
N MET A 46 -2.87 -12.02 16.77
CA MET A 46 -2.13 -11.40 15.65
C MET A 46 -2.76 -10.07 15.21
N MET A 47 -4.09 -9.96 15.20
CA MET A 47 -4.78 -8.70 14.92
C MET A 47 -4.57 -7.66 16.03
N ARG A 48 -4.56 -8.10 17.30
CA ARG A 48 -4.41 -7.22 18.48
C ARG A 48 -2.99 -6.65 18.62
N THR A 49 -1.96 -7.44 18.29
CA THR A 49 -0.56 -6.98 18.32
C THR A 49 -0.23 -5.97 17.22
N GLY A 50 -1.13 -5.74 16.25
CA GLY A 50 -0.98 -4.68 15.24
C GLY A 50 0.11 -4.95 14.19
N TRP A 51 0.79 -6.09 14.25
CA TRP A 51 1.90 -6.48 13.37
C TRP A 51 1.50 -6.45 11.89
N TYR A 52 0.29 -6.92 11.56
CA TYR A 52 -0.20 -6.93 10.19
C TYR A 52 -0.58 -5.53 9.67
N ARG A 53 -1.10 -4.68 10.56
CA ARG A 53 -1.59 -3.33 10.23
C ARG A 53 -0.44 -2.40 9.83
N ARG A 54 0.73 -2.52 10.48
CA ARG A 54 1.90 -1.70 10.18
C ARG A 54 2.54 -2.05 8.84
N ARG A 55 2.64 -3.34 8.50
CA ARG A 55 3.24 -3.82 7.23
C ARG A 55 2.43 -3.43 5.98
N TRP A 56 1.10 -3.54 6.04
CA TRP A 56 0.22 -3.27 4.88
C TRP A 56 -0.08 -1.78 4.67
N LEU A 57 -0.21 -0.99 5.74
CA LEU A 57 -0.45 0.46 5.62
C LEU A 57 0.80 1.23 5.20
N ASP A 58 2.01 0.77 5.56
CA ASP A 58 3.24 1.47 5.19
C ASP A 58 3.45 1.46 3.67
N LEU A 59 3.27 0.32 2.98
CA LEU A 59 3.48 0.24 1.52
C LEU A 59 2.66 1.26 0.70
N GLY A 60 1.40 1.50 1.07
CA GLY A 60 0.56 2.54 0.45
C GLY A 60 0.88 3.96 0.93
N GLY A 61 1.32 4.09 2.18
CA GLY A 61 1.67 5.36 2.81
C GLY A 61 2.87 6.06 2.17
N TRP A 62 3.93 5.33 1.81
CA TRP A 62 5.13 5.92 1.21
C TRP A 62 4.85 6.58 -0.15
N ARG A 63 4.08 5.91 -1.03
CA ARG A 63 3.69 6.47 -2.34
C ARG A 63 2.80 7.70 -2.17
N ARG A 64 1.81 7.64 -1.27
CA ARG A 64 0.91 8.78 -0.98
C ARG A 64 1.67 9.98 -0.41
N ARG A 65 2.60 9.76 0.53
CA ARG A 65 3.46 10.82 1.10
C ARG A 65 4.29 11.52 0.03
N ARG A 66 4.91 10.76 -0.89
CA ARG A 66 5.73 11.32 -1.99
C ARG A 66 4.92 12.21 -2.94
N VAL A 67 3.70 11.82 -3.28
CA VAL A 67 2.81 12.62 -4.15
C VAL A 67 2.37 13.90 -3.44
N LEU A 68 1.98 13.80 -2.17
CA LEU A 68 1.59 14.97 -1.37
C LEU A 68 2.75 15.95 -1.18
N GLN A 69 3.96 15.45 -0.95
CA GLN A 69 5.15 16.29 -0.83
C GLN A 69 5.43 17.03 -2.14
N LYS A 70 5.40 16.33 -3.29
CA LYS A 70 5.59 16.96 -4.61
C LYS A 70 4.53 18.01 -4.93
N GLN A 71 3.27 17.80 -4.50
CA GLN A 71 2.21 18.81 -4.59
C GLN A 71 2.55 20.04 -3.74
N ARG A 72 2.92 19.85 -2.47
CA ARG A 72 3.29 20.95 -1.56
C ARG A 72 4.48 21.76 -2.05
N ASP A 73 5.51 21.10 -2.54
CA ASP A 73 6.70 21.76 -3.09
C ASP A 73 6.36 22.56 -4.36
N ARG A 74 5.44 22.05 -5.19
CA ARG A 74 4.93 22.80 -6.36
C ARG A 74 4.20 24.07 -5.91
N HIS A 75 3.32 23.97 -4.92
CA HIS A 75 2.58 25.13 -4.39
C HIS A 75 3.51 26.18 -3.80
N ARG A 76 4.47 25.78 -2.94
CA ARG A 76 5.48 26.70 -2.40
C ARG A 76 6.22 27.46 -3.48
N ARG A 77 6.66 26.76 -4.54
CA ARG A 77 7.40 27.39 -5.62
C ARG A 77 6.54 28.36 -6.45
N VAL A 78 5.24 28.08 -6.59
CA VAL A 78 4.30 29.05 -7.19
C VAL A 78 4.19 30.29 -6.31
N ASP A 79 4.00 30.11 -5.00
CA ASP A 79 3.85 31.23 -4.05
C ASP A 79 5.10 32.12 -4.02
N GLU A 80 6.30 31.52 -3.99
CA GLU A 80 7.58 32.25 -4.06
C GLU A 80 7.71 33.10 -5.34
N ILE A 81 7.31 32.54 -6.49
CA ILE A 81 7.36 33.26 -7.76
C ILE A 81 6.33 34.39 -7.78
N LEU A 82 5.12 34.16 -7.25
CA LEU A 82 4.09 35.19 -7.15
C LEU A 82 4.51 36.32 -6.21
N GLU A 83 5.18 36.01 -5.10
CA GLU A 83 5.73 37.02 -4.19
C GLU A 83 6.81 37.87 -4.87
N LYS A 84 7.70 37.24 -5.63
CA LYS A 84 8.71 37.94 -6.43
C LYS A 84 8.08 38.88 -7.45
N VAL A 85 7.03 38.43 -8.16
CA VAL A 85 6.27 39.26 -9.11
C VAL A 85 5.58 40.41 -8.39
N SER A 86 5.04 40.18 -7.18
CA SER A 86 4.40 41.22 -6.39
C SER A 86 5.38 42.30 -5.92
N ARG A 87 6.63 41.93 -5.58
CA ARG A 87 7.65 42.87 -5.09
C ARG A 87 8.38 43.60 -6.21
N GLU A 88 8.73 42.89 -7.28
CA GLU A 88 9.67 43.37 -8.31
C GLU A 88 9.02 43.52 -9.69
N GLY A 89 7.76 43.11 -9.85
CA GLY A 89 7.04 43.15 -11.13
C GLY A 89 7.36 41.97 -12.06
N ILE A 90 6.54 41.79 -13.11
CA ILE A 90 6.62 40.61 -14.00
C ILE A 90 7.93 40.52 -14.82
N HIS A 91 8.64 41.64 -14.95
CA HIS A 91 9.90 41.73 -15.68
C HIS A 91 11.10 41.14 -14.90
N SER A 92 10.95 40.88 -13.59
CA SER A 92 11.98 40.25 -12.76
C SER A 92 12.02 38.71 -12.90
N LEU A 93 11.05 38.12 -13.61
CA LEU A 93 10.95 36.68 -13.83
C LEU A 93 12.03 36.19 -14.79
N LYS A 94 12.73 35.12 -14.38
CA LYS A 94 13.60 34.37 -15.27
C LYS A 94 12.76 33.57 -16.27
N ALA A 95 13.33 33.28 -17.44
CA ALA A 95 12.67 32.46 -18.46
C ALA A 95 12.14 31.12 -17.91
N SER A 96 12.91 30.49 -17.00
CA SER A 96 12.54 29.24 -16.33
C SER A 96 11.39 29.38 -15.31
N GLU A 97 11.28 30.53 -14.62
CA GLU A 97 10.18 30.81 -13.68
C GLU A 97 8.87 31.04 -14.45
N ARG A 98 8.95 31.77 -15.57
CA ARG A 98 7.80 31.99 -16.46
C ARG A 98 7.29 30.68 -17.07
N GLU A 99 8.20 29.83 -17.56
CA GLU A 99 7.84 28.52 -18.11
C GLU A 99 7.22 27.59 -17.06
N PHE A 100 7.69 27.66 -15.81
CA PHE A 100 7.10 26.90 -14.71
C PHE A 100 5.66 27.36 -14.40
N LEU A 101 5.38 28.66 -14.41
CA LEU A 101 4.01 29.18 -14.24
C LEU A 101 3.09 28.81 -15.40
N GLU A 102 3.57 28.89 -16.64
CA GLU A 102 2.80 28.47 -17.83
C GLU A 102 2.44 26.98 -17.77
N ARG A 103 3.38 26.12 -17.37
CA ARG A 103 3.11 24.70 -17.13
C ARG A 103 2.08 24.50 -16.02
N ALA A 104 2.22 25.20 -14.89
CA ALA A 104 1.27 25.11 -13.78
C ALA A 104 -0.14 25.61 -14.15
N ARG A 105 -0.26 26.57 -15.07
CA ARG A 105 -1.54 27.04 -15.62
C ARG A 105 -2.15 26.03 -16.59
N ARG A 106 -1.34 25.37 -17.41
CA ARG A 106 -1.78 24.35 -18.36
C ARG A 106 -2.29 23.07 -17.68
N ASP A 107 -1.70 22.72 -16.54
CA ASP A 107 -2.08 21.55 -15.74
C ASP A 107 -3.34 21.77 -14.86
N ARG A 108 -4.05 22.90 -15.03
CA ARG A 108 -5.23 23.29 -14.25
C ARG A 108 -6.48 23.31 -15.11
#